data_AF-A0AA51MP16-F1
#
_entry.id   AF-A0AA51MP16-F1
#
_cell.length_a   1.000
_cell.length_b   1.000
_cell.length_c   1.000
_cell.angle_alpha   90.00
_cell.angle_beta   90.00
_cell.angle_gamma   90.00
#
_symmetry.space_group_name_H-M   'P 1'
#
loop_
_entity.id
_entity.type
_entity.pdbx_description
1 polymer ?
#
loop_
_entity_poly.entity_id
_entity_poly.type
_entity_poly.pdbx_seq_one_letter_code
_entity_poly.pdbx_strand_id
1 'polypeptide(L)' 'MSRDVNPFGLRMPPEVKEELEKLAEQNRRSLNAEIIVRLEESIRREKDKCISEDGLRRIVSEELDKRRQ' A
#
# COMPACT_ATOMS: atom_id res chain seq x y z
N MET A 1 7.15 22.72 -11.90
CA MET A 1 7.49 21.67 -12.88
C MET A 1 6.54 20.51 -12.65
N SER A 2 5.38 20.59 -13.30
CA SER A 2 4.30 19.62 -13.20
C SER A 2 4.77 18.32 -13.84
N ARG A 3 4.83 17.23 -13.07
CA ARG A 3 5.18 15.92 -13.62
C ARG A 3 4.09 15.54 -14.61
N ASP A 4 4.46 15.28 -15.87
CA ASP A 4 3.59 14.78 -16.94
C ASP A 4 3.03 13.41 -16.58
N VAL A 5 2.04 13.38 -15.68
CA VAL A 5 1.28 12.19 -15.33
C VAL A 5 -0.04 12.28 -16.09
N ASN A 6 -0.23 11.39 -17.05
CA ASN A 6 -1.51 11.30 -17.77
C ASN A 6 -2.64 11.03 -16.76
N PRO A 7 -3.76 11.78 -16.81
CA PRO A 7 -4.90 11.53 -15.95
C PRO A 7 -5.42 10.10 -16.12
N PHE A 8 -5.65 9.41 -15.00
CA PHE A 8 -6.23 8.07 -15.01
C PHE A 8 -7.76 8.14 -14.88
N GLY A 9 -8.47 7.72 -15.91
CA GLY A 9 -9.93 7.70 -15.96
C GLY A 9 -10.53 6.53 -15.18
N LEU A 10 -10.49 6.59 -13.84
CA LEU A 10 -11.07 5.57 -12.97
C LEU A 10 -12.61 5.68 -12.94
N ARG A 11 -13.31 4.59 -13.25
CA ARG A 11 -14.77 4.50 -13.08
C ARG A 11 -15.09 3.96 -11.70
N MET A 12 -15.71 4.79 -10.86
CA MET A 12 -16.12 4.41 -9.50
C MET A 12 -17.63 4.50 -9.34
N PRO A 13 -18.26 3.54 -8.62
CA PRO A 13 -19.62 3.71 -8.12
C PRO A 13 -19.73 4.98 -7.25
N PRO A 14 -20.89 5.66 -7.24
CA PRO A 14 -21.07 6.91 -6.50
C PRO A 14 -20.87 6.75 -4.99
N GLU A 15 -21.38 5.65 -4.43
CA GLU A 15 -21.27 5.33 -3.00
C GLU A 15 -19.80 5.27 -2.54
N VAL A 16 -18.96 4.57 -3.30
CA VAL A 16 -17.53 4.43 -3.02
C VAL A 16 -16.80 5.77 -3.15
N LYS A 17 -17.18 6.58 -4.14
CA LYS A 17 -16.58 7.91 -4.33
C LYS A 17 -16.90 8.82 -3.14
N GLU A 18 -18.14 8.86 -2.68
CA GLU A 18 -18.56 9.67 -1.53
C GLU A 18 -17.83 9.25 -0.24
N GLU A 19 -17.67 7.95 -0.03
CA GLU A 19 -16.92 7.45 1.13
C GLU A 19 -15.45 7.85 1.07
N LEU A 20 -14.81 7.72 -0.10
CA LEU A 20 -13.43 8.16 -0.30
C LEU A 20 -13.25 9.67 -0.13
N GLU A 21 -14.22 10.49 -0.55
CA GLU A 21 -14.20 11.95 -0.34
C GLU A 21 -14.27 12.30 1.16
N LYS A 22 -15.15 11.66 1.92
CA LYS A 22 -15.23 11.84 3.38
C LYS A 22 -13.92 11.46 4.07
N LEU A 23 -13.33 10.32 3.69
CA LEU A 23 -12.06 9.86 4.25
C LEU A 23 -10.90 10.78 3.87
N ALA A 24 -10.88 11.30 2.64
CA ALA A 24 -9.89 12.28 2.21
C ALA A 24 -9.98 13.58 3.02
N GLU A 25 -11.19 14.08 3.28
CA GLU A 25 -11.42 15.26 4.12
C GLU A 25 -10.94 15.04 5.56
N GLN A 26 -11.31 13.90 6.16
CA GLN A 26 -10.86 13.52 7.50
C GLN A 26 -9.32 13.44 7.59
N ASN A 27 -8.68 12.91 6.55
CA ASN A 27 -7.23 12.77 6.46
C ASN A 27 -6.51 14.04 5.99
N ARG A 28 -7.25 15.14 5.72
CA ARG A 28 -6.73 16.42 5.19
C ARG A 28 -5.90 16.23 3.90
N ARG A 29 -6.36 15.34 3.02
CA ARG A 29 -5.74 15.01 1.74
C ARG A 29 -6.72 15.29 0.60
N SER A 30 -6.19 15.50 -0.61
CA SER A 30 -7.04 15.49 -1.80
C SER A 30 -7.55 14.07 -2.06
N LEU A 31 -8.70 13.94 -2.73
CA LEU A 31 -9.24 12.64 -3.13
C LEU A 31 -8.18 11.80 -3.88
N ASN A 32 -7.42 12.43 -4.78
CA ASN A 32 -6.37 11.73 -5.53
C ASN A 32 -5.24 11.23 -4.62
N ALA A 33 -4.79 12.04 -3.64
CA ALA A 33 -3.76 11.63 -2.69
C ALA A 33 -4.25 10.47 -1.81
N GLU A 34 -5.51 10.51 -1.39
CA GLU A 34 -6.11 9.44 -0.59
C GLU A 34 -6.24 8.13 -1.38
N ILE A 35 -6.64 8.19 -2.66
CA ILE A 35 -6.68 7.03 -3.55
C ILE A 35 -5.28 6.43 -3.70
N ILE A 36 -4.26 7.27 -3.95
CA ILE A 36 -2.88 6.81 -4.09
C ILE A 36 -2.41 6.10 -2.82
N VAL A 37 -2.62 6.69 -1.64
CA VAL A 37 -2.22 6.08 -0.36
C VAL A 37 -2.86 4.71 -0.16
N ARG A 38 -4.18 4.58 -0.40
CA ARG A 38 -4.87 3.28 -0.30
C ARG A 38 -4.33 2.25 -1.29
N LEU A 39 -4.03 2.66 -2.52
CA LEU A 39 -3.46 1.76 -3.54
C LEU A 39 -2.05 1.32 -3.16
N GLU A 40 -1.20 2.23 -2.68
CA GLU A 40 0.16 1.92 -2.22
C GLU A 40 0.14 0.95 -1.03
N GLU A 41 -0.76 1.16 -0.07
CA GLU A 41 -0.95 0.25 1.06
C GLU A 41 -1.42 -1.12 0.61
N SER A 42 -2.37 -1.20 -0.33
CA SER A 42 -2.84 -2.46 -0.90
C SER A 42 -1.69 -3.20 -1.59
N ILE A 43 -0.91 -2.53 -2.44
CA ILE A 43 0.25 -3.11 -3.12
C ILE A 43 1.29 -3.59 -2.11
N ARG A 44 1.57 -2.82 -1.05
CA ARG A 44 2.50 -3.21 0.00
C ARG A 44 2.01 -4.46 0.73
N ARG A 45 0.74 -4.51 1.11
CA ARG A 45 0.13 -5.70 1.72
C ARG A 45 0.23 -6.92 0.82
N GLU A 46 -0.03 -6.79 -0.48
CA GLU A 46 0.15 -7.90 -1.43
C GLU A 46 1.61 -8.36 -1.52
N LYS A 47 2.58 -7.45 -1.48
CA LYS A 47 4.02 -7.80 -1.44
C LYS A 47 4.41 -8.50 -0.14
N ASP A 48 3.82 -8.08 0.98
CA ASP A 48 4.13 -8.63 2.31
C ASP A 48 3.43 -9.98 2.57
N LYS A 49 2.44 -10.36 1.76
CA LYS A 49 1.77 -11.68 1.88
C LYS A 49 2.70 -12.86 1.58
N CYS A 50 3.78 -12.65 0.84
CA CYS A 50 4.80 -13.66 0.65
C CYS A 50 6.14 -13.16 1.19
N ILE A 51 6.63 -13.80 2.26
CA ILE A 51 8.04 -13.68 2.61
C ILE A 51 8.81 -14.24 1.40
N SER A 52 9.63 -13.42 0.75
CA SER A 52 10.51 -13.92 -0.31
C SER A 52 11.36 -15.07 0.24
N GLU A 53 11.78 -15.99 -0.62
CA GLU A 53 12.65 -17.11 -0.21
C GLU A 53 13.87 -16.63 0.58
N ASP A 54 14.43 -15.47 0.18
CA ASP A 54 15.54 -14.81 0.87
C ASP A 54 15.17 -14.29 2.27
N GLY A 55 13.97 -13.75 2.44
CA GLY A 55 13.47 -13.32 3.75
C GLY A 55 13.26 -14.51 4.69
N LEU A 56 12.77 -15.63 4.16
CA LEU A 56 12.56 -16.85 4.94
C LEU A 56 13.90 -17.44 5.40
N ARG A 57 14.90 -17.49 4.51
CA ARG A 57 16.25 -17.97 4.82
C ARG A 57 16.92 -17.15 5.92
N ARG A 58 16.78 -15.82 5.91
CA ARG A 58 17.31 -14.95 6.98
C ARG A 58 16.69 -15.24 8.34
N ILE A 59 15.36 -15.32 8.39
CA ILE A 59 14.63 -15.59 9.64
C ILE A 59 15.04 -16.97 10.20
N VAL A 60 15.17 -17.99 9.34
CA VAL A 60 15.59 -19.33 9.76
C VAL A 60 17.03 -19.35 10.28
N SER A 61 17.97 -18.69 9.58
CA SER A 61 19.38 -18.64 10.03
C SER A 61 19.53 -17.92 11.37
N GLU A 62 18.88 -16.77 11.54
CA GLU A 62 18.90 -16.01 12.80
C GLU A 62 18.34 -16.81 13.98
N GLU A 63 17.31 -17.63 13.74
CA GLU A 63 16.70 -18.45 14.78
C GLU A 63 17.55 -19.69 15.13
N LEU A 64 18.24 -20.28 14.15
CA LEU A 64 19.18 -21.39 14.39
C LEU A 64 20.42 -20.94 15.16
N ASP A 65 20.88 -19.71 14.93
CA ASP A 65 22.04 -19.14 15.64
C ASP A 65 21.69 -18.84 17.11
N LYS A 66 20.47 -18.32 17.38
CA LYS A 66 19.99 -18.08 18.75
C LYS A 66 19.84 -19.34 19.59
N ARG A 67 19.53 -20.48 18.98
CA ARG A 67 19.39 -21.77 19.68
C ARG A 67 20.72 -22.48 19.93
N ARG A 68 21.81 -21.99 19.34
CA ARG A 68 23.14 -22.60 19.42
C ARG A 68 24.06 -21.91 20.44
N GLN A 69 23.70 -20.71 20.93
CA GLN A 69 24.28 -20.05 22.12
C GLN A 69 23.43 -20.36 23.35
#